data_AF-A0A0F3RLM3-F1
#
_entry.id   AF-A0A0F3RLM3-F1
#
_cell.length_a   1.000
_cell.length_b   1.000
_cell.length_c   1.000
_cell.angle_alpha   90.00
_cell.angle_beta   90.00
_cell.angle_gamma   90.00
#
_symmetry.space_group_name_H-M   'P 1'
#
loop_
_entity.id
_entity.type
_entity.pdbx_description
1 polymer ?
#
loop_
_entity_poly.entity_id
_entity_poly.type
_entity_poly.pdbx_seq_one_letter_code
_entity_poly.pdbx_strand_id
1 'polypeptide(L)'
;MQKCIITVYYLIDNFYKIYQEWKRKRLIPSSNQRNRDEKLSLAELLTIVIYFYLFPCKDCKNYYLYYLCYKYKEYFCLPSYSRIIQLWSRMLL
;
A
#
# COMPACT_ATOMS: atom_id res chain seq x y z
N MET A 1 0.92 21.49 -0.85
CA MET A 1 0.30 20.17 -1.08
C MET A 1 1.24 18.99 -0.82
N GLN A 2 2.54 19.05 -1.14
CA GLN A 2 3.50 17.96 -0.90
C GLN A 2 3.65 17.56 0.59
N LYS A 3 3.55 18.52 1.52
CA LYS A 3 3.59 18.27 2.97
C LYS A 3 2.46 17.35 3.46
N CYS A 4 1.26 17.45 2.87
CA CYS A 4 0.13 16.60 3.27
C CYS A 4 0.37 15.11 2.95
N ILE A 5 1.10 14.83 1.86
CA ILE A 5 1.38 13.46 1.41
C ILE A 5 2.29 12.74 2.38
N ILE A 6 3.35 13.43 2.81
CA ILE A 6 4.33 12.89 3.76
C ILE A 6 3.65 12.64 5.10
N THR A 7 2.81 13.56 5.57
CA THR A 7 2.06 13.37 6.82
C THR A 7 1.09 12.19 6.75
N VAL A 8 0.34 12.06 5.66
CA VAL A 8 -0.59 10.93 5.46
C VAL A 8 0.17 9.61 5.41
N TYR A 9 1.26 9.54 4.65
CA TYR A 9 2.12 8.36 4.60
C TYR A 9 2.69 8.01 5.98
N TYR A 10 3.19 9.00 6.73
CA TYR A 10 3.70 8.79 8.08
C TYR A 10 2.65 8.23 9.04
N LEU A 11 1.41 8.75 9.00
CA LEU A 11 0.32 8.23 9.82
C LEU A 11 -0.04 6.79 9.46
N ILE A 12 -0.08 6.48 8.16
CA ILE A 12 -0.35 5.13 7.64
C ILE A 12 0.74 4.15 8.06
N ASP A 13 2.01 4.52 7.92
CA ASP A 13 3.14 3.66 8.29
C ASP A 13 3.14 3.35 9.79
N ASN A 14 2.90 4.36 10.64
CA ASN A 14 2.80 4.14 12.08
C ASN A 14 1.59 3.28 12.46
N PHE A 15 0.43 3.52 11.84
CA PHE A 15 -0.74 2.66 12.04
C PHE A 15 -0.43 1.21 11.65
N TYR A 16 0.22 1.00 10.51
CA TYR A 16 0.55 -0.32 10.01
C TYR A 16 1.53 -1.06 10.94
N LYS A 17 2.53 -0.38 11.52
CA LYS A 17 3.42 -0.95 12.53
C LYS A 17 2.66 -1.46 13.76
N ILE A 18 1.74 -0.65 14.28
CA ILE A 18 0.88 -1.01 15.42
C ILE A 18 -0.01 -2.22 15.06
N TYR A 19 -0.62 -2.18 13.88
CA TYR A 19 -1.47 -3.27 13.38
C TYR A 19 -0.70 -4.59 13.24
N GLN A 20 0.53 -4.55 12.71
CA GLN A 20 1.37 -5.75 12.59
C GLN A 20 1.74 -6.34 13.94
N GLU A 21 2.08 -5.50 14.92
CA GLU A 21 2.36 -5.95 16.27
C GLU A 21 1.15 -6.60 16.92
N TRP A 22 -0.03 -5.97 16.78
CA TRP A 22 -1.30 -6.52 17.25
C TRP A 22 -1.63 -7.86 16.57
N LYS A 23 -1.46 -7.94 15.25
CA LYS A 23 -1.70 -9.14 14.45
C LYS A 23 -0.80 -10.28 14.91
N ARG A 24 0.48 -10.01 15.15
CA ARG A 24 1.44 -11.00 15.68
C ARG A 24 1.07 -11.49 17.08
N LYS A 25 0.55 -10.62 17.94
CA LYS A 25 0.13 -10.98 19.31
C LYS A 25 -1.15 -11.83 19.36
N ARG A 26 -2.04 -11.69 18.38
CA ARG A 26 -3.38 -12.32 18.38
C ARG A 26 -3.47 -13.57 17.51
N LEU A 27 -2.58 -13.73 16.53
CA LEU A 27 -2.51 -14.93 15.70
C LEU A 27 -1.71 -16.02 16.40
N ILE A 28 -2.23 -17.25 16.35
CA ILE A 28 -1.49 -18.45 16.76
C ILE A 28 -0.23 -18.52 15.85
N PRO A 29 0.98 -18.72 16.41
CA PRO A 29 2.18 -18.84 15.60
C PRO A 29 2.04 -20.07 14.70
N SER A 30 1.75 -19.84 13.41
CA SER A 30 1.85 -20.87 12.40
C SER A 30 3.33 -21.02 12.07
N SER A 31 3.89 -22.22 12.30
CA SER A 31 5.32 -22.54 12.11
C SER A 31 5.83 -22.33 10.68
N ASN A 32 4.96 -22.02 9.72
CA ASN A 32 5.28 -21.90 8.30
C ASN A 32 4.86 -20.57 7.66
N GLN A 33 4.85 -19.46 8.41
CA GLN A 33 4.70 -18.14 7.78
C GLN A 33 6.00 -17.74 7.06
N ARG A 34 5.98 -17.76 5.72
CA ARG A 34 7.04 -17.20 4.89
C ARG A 34 6.99 -15.68 4.98
N ASN A 35 7.89 -15.09 5.78
CA ASN A 35 8.19 -13.67 5.70
C ASN A 35 9.02 -13.42 4.43
N ARG A 36 8.33 -13.15 3.32
CA ARG A 36 8.98 -12.61 2.12
C ARG A 36 8.95 -11.09 2.23
N ASP A 37 10.11 -10.47 2.03
CA ASP A 37 10.18 -9.05 1.74
C ASP A 37 9.49 -8.79 0.39
N GLU A 38 8.21 -8.41 0.44
CA GLU A 38 7.52 -7.93 -0.75
C GLU A 38 8.17 -6.60 -1.17
N LYS A 39 8.48 -6.46 -2.46
CA LYS A 39 9.07 -5.23 -3.02
C LYS A 39 8.21 -3.97 -2.79
N LEU A 40 6.93 -4.16 -2.51
CA LEU A 40 6.00 -3.13 -2.11
C LEU A 40 5.44 -3.52 -0.75
N SER A 41 5.70 -2.71 0.26
CA SER A 41 5.15 -2.90 1.60
C SER A 41 3.65 -2.65 1.60
N LEU A 42 2.94 -3.31 2.52
CA LEU A 42 1.50 -3.11 2.71
C LEU A 42 1.15 -1.66 3.12
N ALA A 43 2.05 -0.94 3.79
CA ALA A 43 1.86 0.49 4.10
C ALA A 43 1.89 1.36 2.83
N GLU A 44 2.81 1.08 1.91
CA GLU A 44 2.86 1.74 0.59
C GLU A 44 1.62 1.41 -0.23
N LEU A 45 1.18 0.15 -0.22
CA LEU A 45 -0.07 -0.27 -0.86
C LEU A 45 -1.26 0.50 -0.29
N LEU A 46 -1.42 0.56 1.04
CA LEU A 46 -2.51 1.31 1.69
C LEU A 46 -2.47 2.80 1.30
N THR A 47 -1.28 3.37 1.22
CA THR A 47 -1.09 4.77 0.82
C THR A 47 -1.56 5.00 -0.61
N ILE A 48 -1.19 4.12 -1.54
CA ILE A 48 -1.63 4.20 -2.96
C ILE A 48 -3.16 4.15 -3.05
N VAL A 49 -3.78 3.30 -2.25
CA VAL A 49 -5.24 3.11 -2.17
C VAL A 49 -5.94 4.35 -1.62
N ILE A 50 -5.48 4.87 -0.48
CA ILE A 50 -6.04 6.09 0.11
C ILE A 50 -5.87 7.26 -0.86
N TYR A 51 -4.73 7.37 -1.51
CA TYR A 51 -4.51 8.39 -2.54
C TYR A 51 -5.45 8.27 -3.73
N PHE A 52 -5.78 7.05 -4.15
CA PHE A 52 -6.76 6.85 -5.21
C PHE A 52 -8.13 7.41 -4.82
N TYR A 53 -8.57 7.20 -3.57
CA TYR A 53 -9.86 7.75 -3.09
C TYR A 53 -9.83 9.26 -2.86
N LEU A 54 -8.67 9.83 -2.50
CA LEU A 54 -8.52 11.28 -2.33
C LEU A 54 -8.44 12.03 -3.66
N PHE A 55 -7.99 11.37 -4.74
CA PHE A 55 -7.93 11.96 -6.07
C PHE A 55 -9.21 11.64 -6.86
N PRO A 56 -9.84 12.62 -7.52
CA PRO A 56 -11.00 12.39 -8.38
C PRO A 56 -10.57 11.79 -9.73
N CYS A 57 -10.00 10.58 -9.71
CA CYS A 57 -9.71 9.82 -10.92
C CYS A 57 -10.90 8.92 -11.25
N LYS A 58 -11.35 8.94 -12.52
CA LYS A 58 -12.47 8.10 -12.98
C LYS A 58 -12.23 6.60 -12.81
N ASP A 59 -11.00 6.15 -13.07
CA ASP A 59 -10.67 4.73 -13.09
C ASP A 59 -9.34 4.44 -12.38
N CYS A 60 -9.29 3.32 -11.65
CA CYS A 60 -8.05 2.81 -11.03
C CYS A 60 -6.92 2.65 -12.04
N LYS A 61 -7.23 2.17 -13.26
CA LYS A 61 -6.23 1.96 -14.31
C LYS A 61 -5.60 3.26 -14.76
N ASN A 62 -6.41 4.31 -14.92
CA ASN A 62 -5.93 5.62 -15.34
C ASN A 62 -5.10 6.29 -14.22
N TYR A 63 -5.57 6.21 -12.98
CA TYR A 63 -4.80 6.64 -11.81
C TYR A 63 -3.44 5.94 -11.73
N TYR A 64 -3.42 4.61 -11.88
CA TYR A 64 -2.17 3.84 -11.77
C TYR A 64 -1.18 4.16 -12.89
N LEU A 65 -1.63 4.09 -14.15
CA LEU A 65 -0.75 4.21 -15.31
C LEU A 65 -0.27 5.64 -15.54
N TYR A 66 -1.14 6.64 -15.38
CA TYR A 66 -0.82 8.01 -15.76
C TYR A 66 -0.41 8.88 -14.57
N TYR A 67 -0.98 8.67 -13.39
CA TYR A 67 -0.65 9.50 -12.24
C TYR A 67 0.42 8.86 -11.36
N LEU A 68 0.21 7.63 -10.91
CA LEU A 68 1.10 6.97 -9.95
C LEU A 68 2.44 6.58 -10.58
N CYS A 69 2.41 5.88 -11.72
CA CYS A 69 3.61 5.45 -12.45
C CYS A 69 4.43 6.61 -13.03
N TYR A 70 3.86 7.80 -13.18
CA TYR A 70 4.60 8.96 -13.67
C TYR A 70 5.16 9.79 -12.51
N LYS A 71 4.34 10.08 -11.51
CA LYS A 71 4.68 11.01 -10.42
C LYS A 71 5.44 10.38 -9.26
N TYR A 72 5.19 9.09 -8.98
CA TYR A 72 5.71 8.43 -7.79
C TYR A 72 6.57 7.19 -8.09
N LYS A 73 6.99 7.00 -9.34
CA LYS A 73 7.85 5.88 -9.75
C LYS A 73 9.19 5.84 -9.04
N GLU A 74 9.73 6.99 -8.67
CA GLU A 74 10.99 7.08 -7.92
C GLU A 74 10.82 6.82 -6.42
N TYR A 75 9.59 6.94 -5.91
CA TYR A 75 9.27 6.81 -4.49
C TYR A 75 8.79 5.40 -4.11
N PHE A 76 8.14 4.68 -5.04
CA PHE A 76 7.61 3.34 -4.80
C PHE A 76 8.14 2.35 -5.84
N CYS A 77 8.45 1.12 -5.42
CA CYS A 77 8.73 0.02 -6.35
C CYS A 77 7.42 -0.55 -6.92
N LEU A 78 6.82 0.19 -7.86
CA LEU A 78 5.51 -0.09 -8.45
C LEU A 78 5.55 -1.39 -9.30
N PRO A 79 4.80 -2.45 -8.93
CA PRO A 79 4.70 -3.65 -9.75
C PRO A 79 3.75 -3.43 -10.94
N SER A 80 3.40 -4.47 -11.70
CA SER A 80 2.41 -4.31 -12.78
C SER A 80 1.02 -3.99 -12.21
N TYR A 81 0.16 -3.32 -13.00
CA TYR A 81 -1.22 -3.01 -12.60
C TYR A 81 -2.00 -4.25 -12.16
N SER A 82 -1.85 -5.36 -12.88
CA SER A 82 -2.48 -6.64 -12.53
C SER A 82 -2.01 -7.14 -11.15
N ARG A 83 -0.71 -6.99 -10.85
CA ARG A 83 -0.17 -7.37 -9.54
C ARG A 83 -0.70 -6.47 -8.42
N ILE A 84 -0.86 -5.17 -8.66
CA ILE A 84 -1.49 -4.24 -7.71
C ILE A 84 -2.91 -4.65 -7.40
N ILE A 85 -3.74 -4.95 -8.40
CA ILE A 85 -5.13 -5.39 -8.16
C ILE A 85 -5.15 -6.64 -7.27
N GLN A 86 -4.33 -7.65 -7.57
CA GLN A 86 -4.27 -8.87 -6.77
C GLN A 86 -3.85 -8.60 -5.33
N LEU A 87 -2.87 -7.72 -5.12
CA LEU A 87 -2.43 -7.31 -3.79
C LEU A 87 -3.52 -6.55 -3.04
N TRP A 88 -4.23 -5.67 -3.74
CA TRP A 88 -5.32 -4.88 -3.17
C TRP A 88 -6.49 -5.75 -2.74
N SER A 89 -6.88 -6.75 -3.54
CA SER A 89 -7.91 -7.74 -3.16
C SER A 89 -7.52 -8.54 -1.92
N ARG A 90 -6.23 -8.89 -1.76
CA ARG A 90 -5.72 -9.58 -0.56
C ARG A 90 -5.68 -8.71 0.69
N MET A 91 -5.69 -7.39 0.53
CA MET A 91 -5.68 -6.47 1.65
C MET A 91 -7.07 -6.35 2.30
N LEU A 92 -8.12 -6.52 1.49
CA LEU A 92 -9.52 -6.42 1.93
C LEU A 92 -10.08 -7.74 2.48
N LEU A 93 -9.35 -8.86 2.29
CA LEU A 93 -9.71 -10.21 2.73
C LEU A 93 -8.87 -10.62 3.95
#